data_AF-A0A2Z2N4S0-F1
#
_entry.id   AF-A0A2Z2N4S0-F1
#
_cell.length_a   1.000
_cell.length_b   1.000
_cell.length_c   1.000
_cell.angle_alpha   90.00
_cell.angle_beta   90.00
_cell.angle_gamma   90.00
#
_symmetry.space_group_name_H-M   'P 1'
#
loop_
_entity.id
_entity.type
_entity.pdbx_description
1 polymer ?
#
loop_
_entity_poly.entity_id
_entity_poly.type
_entity_poly.pdbx_seq_one_letter_code
_entity_poly.pdbx_strand_id
1 'polypeptide(L)'
;MDWSRILAVSKRSLLELKHDKRTLMYALVTPMVLMILFGIAFGGHVHDVKVIIVNEDGTFASKVIANLDKDTFSISQGTSLEEALDKLKNGECWAVLYFPKDMQTGIFRQK
;
A
#
# COMPACT_ATOMS: atom_id res chain seq x y z
N MET A 1 -5.64 -19.89 -49.42
CA MET A 1 -5.98 -18.59 -48.79
C MET A 1 -4.98 -17.57 -49.30
N ASP A 2 -5.45 -16.49 -49.93
CA ASP A 2 -4.55 -15.49 -50.53
C ASP A 2 -4.01 -14.54 -49.47
N TRP A 3 -2.83 -14.86 -48.92
CA TRP A 3 -2.14 -14.08 -47.91
C TRP A 3 -1.89 -12.61 -48.33
N SER A 4 -1.66 -12.39 -49.64
CA SER A 4 -1.48 -11.06 -50.22
C SER A 4 -2.73 -10.18 -50.06
N ARG A 5 -3.94 -10.77 -50.15
CA ARG A 5 -5.19 -10.03 -49.97
C ARG A 5 -5.40 -9.67 -48.51
N ILE A 6 -5.07 -10.59 -47.60
CA ILE A 6 -5.11 -10.35 -46.15
C ILE A 6 -4.17 -9.19 -45.79
N LEU A 7 -2.92 -9.22 -46.25
CA LEU A 7 -1.95 -8.16 -46.02
C LEU A 7 -2.38 -6.80 -46.61
N ALA A 8 -2.98 -6.80 -47.80
CA ALA A 8 -3.47 -5.58 -48.41
C ALA A 8 -4.60 -4.93 -47.57
N VAL A 9 -5.52 -5.75 -47.05
CA VAL A 9 -6.60 -5.29 -46.16
C VAL A 9 -6.05 -4.81 -44.83
N SER A 10 -5.16 -5.58 -44.19
CA SER A 10 -4.53 -5.18 -42.91
C SER A 10 -3.75 -3.87 -43.04
N LYS A 11 -2.99 -3.68 -44.13
CA LYS A 11 -2.25 -2.44 -44.38
C LYS A 11 -3.19 -1.25 -44.52
N ARG A 12 -4.31 -1.42 -45.21
CA ARG A 12 -5.34 -0.38 -45.34
C ARG A 12 -5.93 -0.02 -43.97
N SER A 13 -6.34 -1.00 -43.18
CA SER A 13 -6.90 -0.76 -41.84
C SER A 13 -5.91 -0.07 -40.90
N LEU A 14 -4.63 -0.45 -40.92
CA LEU A 14 -3.60 0.22 -40.12
C LEU A 14 -3.35 1.68 -40.56
N LEU A 15 -3.44 1.96 -41.87
CA LEU A 15 -3.32 3.33 -42.39
C LEU A 15 -4.54 4.20 -42.04
N GLU A 16 -5.74 3.61 -42.03
CA GLU A 16 -6.97 4.28 -41.57
C GLU A 16 -6.87 4.61 -40.08
N LEU A 17 -6.45 3.66 -39.23
CA LEU A 17 -6.21 3.88 -37.80
C LEU A 17 -5.14 4.95 -37.55
N LYS A 18 -4.05 4.97 -38.33
CA LYS A 18 -2.98 5.97 -38.20
C LYS A 18 -3.47 7.40 -38.49
N HIS A 19 -4.41 7.56 -39.42
CA HIS A 19 -4.98 8.87 -39.74
C HIS A 19 -6.01 9.33 -38.70
N ASP A 20 -6.66 8.40 -38.01
CA ASP A 20 -7.50 8.69 -36.85
C ASP A 20 -6.67 8.89 -35.56
N LYS A 21 -5.87 9.96 -35.57
CA LYS A 21 -5.01 10.34 -34.45
C LYS A 21 -5.77 10.54 -33.15
N ARG A 22 -7.05 10.96 -33.24
CA ARG A 22 -7.89 11.23 -32.07
C ARG A 22 -8.27 9.92 -31.37
N THR A 23 -8.76 8.94 -32.12
CA THR A 23 -9.09 7.62 -31.56
C THR A 23 -7.86 6.92 -31.03
N LEU A 24 -6.73 6.99 -31.75
CA LEU A 24 -5.46 6.41 -31.32
C LEU A 24 -4.92 7.09 -30.05
N MET A 25 -5.08 8.42 -29.92
CA MET A 25 -4.78 9.14 -28.69
C MET A 25 -5.62 8.62 -27.53
N TYR A 26 -6.95 8.52 -27.67
CA TYR A 26 -7.79 8.04 -26.57
C TYR A 26 -7.46 6.60 -26.16
N ALA A 27 -7.14 5.74 -27.13
CA ALA A 27 -6.77 4.34 -26.89
C ALA A 27 -5.46 4.21 -26.06
N LEU A 28 -4.53 5.16 -26.20
CA LEU A 28 -3.25 5.15 -25.46
C LEU A 28 -3.28 6.00 -24.18
N VAL A 29 -3.91 7.18 -24.22
CA VAL A 29 -3.91 8.13 -23.11
C VAL A 29 -4.77 7.63 -21.96
N THR A 30 -5.95 7.07 -22.23
CA THR A 30 -6.85 6.54 -21.19
C THR A 30 -6.15 5.52 -20.27
N PRO A 31 -5.51 4.45 -20.80
CA PRO A 31 -4.78 3.52 -19.94
C PRO A 31 -3.52 4.15 -19.30
N MET A 32 -2.83 5.07 -19.99
CA MET A 32 -1.69 5.77 -19.38
C MET A 32 -2.09 6.61 -18.17
N VAL A 33 -3.21 7.34 -18.23
CA VAL A 33 -3.73 8.11 -17.10
C VAL A 33 -4.02 7.19 -15.93
N LEU A 34 -4.66 6.04 -16.18
CA LEU A 34 -4.88 5.03 -15.14
C LEU A 34 -3.56 4.54 -14.55
N MET A 35 -2.55 4.19 -15.37
CA MET A 35 -1.23 3.77 -14.88
C MET A 35 -0.56 4.84 -14.02
N ILE A 36 -0.64 6.11 -14.41
CA ILE A 36 -0.10 7.22 -13.63
C ILE A 36 -0.85 7.36 -12.30
N LEU A 37 -2.18 7.29 -12.32
CA LEU A 37 -2.99 7.36 -11.10
C LEU A 37 -2.65 6.20 -10.15
N PHE A 38 -2.50 4.98 -10.66
CA PHE A 38 -2.05 3.85 -9.86
C PHE A 38 -0.62 4.04 -9.34
N GLY A 39 0.28 4.56 -10.18
CA GLY A 39 1.65 4.88 -9.77
C GLY A 39 1.71 5.93 -8.66
N ILE A 40 0.83 6.93 -8.68
CA ILE A 40 0.75 7.95 -7.62
C ILE A 40 0.07 7.38 -6.37
N ALA A 41 -1.01 6.62 -6.53
CA ALA A 41 -1.77 6.07 -5.41
C ALA A 41 -1.01 4.98 -4.63
N PHE A 42 -0.10 4.24 -5.29
CA PHE A 42 0.58 3.09 -4.68
C PHE A 42 2.12 3.17 -4.73
N GLY A 43 2.70 4.04 -5.55
CA GLY A 43 4.11 3.95 -5.94
C GLY A 43 5.11 4.75 -5.12
N GLY A 44 4.70 5.46 -4.06
CA GLY A 44 5.61 6.33 -3.31
C GLY A 44 5.49 6.16 -1.81
N HIS A 45 6.24 5.19 -1.27
CA HIS A 45 6.55 4.98 0.16
C HIS A 45 5.34 5.06 1.13
N VAL A 46 5.10 3.97 1.86
CA VAL A 46 4.07 3.95 2.90
C VAL A 46 4.48 4.95 3.99
N HIS A 47 3.88 6.13 4.01
CA HIS A 47 4.11 7.16 5.02
C HIS A 47 2.86 7.32 5.90
N ASP A 48 3.07 7.74 7.14
CA ASP A 48 2.01 8.05 8.11
C ASP A 48 1.05 6.88 8.44
N VAL A 49 1.60 5.65 8.52
CA VAL A 49 0.84 4.55 9.12
C VAL A 49 0.73 4.83 10.61
N LYS A 50 -0.40 5.39 11.02
CA LYS A 50 -0.75 5.61 12.43
C LYS A 50 -0.87 4.27 13.15
N VAL A 51 0.06 4.01 14.05
CA VAL A 51 0.06 2.82 14.92
C VAL A 51 -0.05 3.27 16.37
N ILE A 52 -1.01 2.70 17.09
CA ILE A 52 -1.12 2.90 18.54
C ILE A 52 -0.41 1.74 19.23
N ILE A 53 0.48 2.06 20.17
CA ILE A 53 1.22 1.06 20.93
C ILE A 53 0.72 1.07 22.36
N VAL A 54 0.23 -0.08 22.81
CA VAL A 54 -0.20 -0.30 24.19
C VAL A 54 0.82 -1.24 24.81
N ASN A 55 1.67 -0.68 25.67
CA ASN A 55 2.71 -1.43 26.33
C ASN A 55 2.40 -1.63 27.81
N GLU A 56 2.03 -2.86 28.16
CA GLU A 56 1.88 -3.29 29.55
C GLU A 56 3.11 -4.06 30.04
N ASP A 57 4.04 -4.41 29.14
CA ASP A 57 5.31 -5.06 29.45
C ASP A 57 6.41 -4.01 29.71
N GLY A 58 7.47 -4.40 30.40
CA GLY A 58 8.55 -3.49 30.79
C GLY A 58 9.42 -3.05 29.60
N THR A 59 10.67 -3.53 29.58
CA THR A 59 11.75 -2.93 28.77
C THR A 59 11.87 -3.47 27.35
N PHE A 60 11.22 -4.58 27.00
CA PHE A 60 11.36 -5.22 25.68
C PHE A 60 10.59 -4.50 24.59
N ALA A 61 9.33 -4.15 24.87
CA ALA A 61 8.50 -3.39 23.94
C ALA A 61 9.17 -2.07 23.56
N SER A 62 9.72 -1.31 24.51
CA SER A 62 10.44 -0.06 24.22
C SER A 62 11.62 -0.24 23.25
N LYS A 63 12.33 -1.39 23.30
CA LYS A 63 13.42 -1.70 22.36
C LYS A 63 12.90 -2.05 20.98
N VAL A 64 11.80 -2.80 20.87
CA VAL A 64 11.15 -3.10 19.59
C VAL A 64 10.66 -1.80 18.93
N ILE A 65 10.03 -0.92 19.70
CA ILE A 65 9.54 0.38 19.25
C ILE A 65 10.69 1.27 18.76
N ALA A 66 11.82 1.28 19.45
CA ALA A 66 12.98 2.08 19.06
C ALA A 66 13.61 1.64 17.74
N ASN A 67 13.35 0.41 17.27
CA ASN A 67 13.83 -0.10 15.99
C ASN A 67 12.79 0.06 14.85
N LEU A 68 11.59 0.57 15.14
CA LEU A 68 10.63 0.89 14.09
C LEU A 68 11.06 2.15 13.34
N ASP A 69 10.97 2.08 12.02
CA ASP A 69 11.26 3.22 11.16
C ASP A 69 10.20 4.32 11.36
N LYS A 70 10.66 5.49 11.83
CA LYS A 70 9.78 6.62 12.17
C LYS A 70 9.30 7.39 10.95
N ASP A 71 9.95 7.21 9.80
CA ASP A 71 9.49 7.82 8.54
C ASP A 71 8.30 7.06 7.95
N THR A 72 8.21 5.76 8.22
CA THR A 72 7.11 4.88 7.79
C THR A 72 5.94 4.86 8.80
N PHE A 73 6.23 4.83 10.11
CA PHE A 73 5.24 4.65 11.16
C PHE A 73 5.06 5.89 12.06
N SER A 74 3.82 6.38 12.14
CA SER A 74 3.42 7.44 13.06
C SER A 74 2.95 6.79 14.38
N ILE A 75 3.87 6.72 15.34
CA ILE A 75 3.68 5.94 16.58
C ILE A 75 3.09 6.82 17.68
N SER A 76 1.98 6.39 18.27
CA SER A 76 1.36 7.01 19.45
C SER A 76 1.26 6.00 20.61
N GLN A 77 1.42 6.47 21.85
CA GLN A 77 1.28 5.62 23.04
C GLN A 77 -0.19 5.59 23.46
N GLY A 78 -0.75 4.39 23.61
CA GLY A 78 -2.10 4.17 24.13
C GLY A 78 -2.08 3.80 25.61
N THR A 79 -3.07 4.30 26.35
CA THR A 79 -3.18 4.08 27.82
C THR A 79 -3.79 2.73 28.16
N SER A 80 -4.71 2.25 27.33
CA SER A 80 -5.45 1.01 27.50
C SER A 80 -5.65 0.33 26.16
N LEU A 81 -5.67 -1.01 26.16
CA LEU A 81 -6.00 -1.81 24.98
C LEU A 81 -7.39 -1.47 24.44
N GLU A 82 -8.36 -1.25 25.32
CA GLU A 82 -9.75 -0.96 24.94
C GLU A 82 -9.86 0.38 24.21
N GLU A 83 -9.20 1.42 24.73
CA GLU A 83 -9.14 2.74 24.08
C GLU A 83 -8.45 2.67 22.71
N ALA A 84 -7.35 1.91 22.60
CA ALA A 84 -6.63 1.74 21.35
C ALA A 84 -7.47 0.97 20.30
N LEU A 85 -8.23 -0.05 20.73
CA LEU A 85 -9.13 -0.80 19.87
C LEU A 85 -10.32 0.04 19.40
N ASP A 86 -10.84 0.94 20.22
CA ASP A 86 -11.91 1.84 19.79
C ASP A 86 -11.42 2.85 18.74
N LYS A 87 -10.21 3.39 18.92
CA LYS A 87 -9.55 4.23 17.91
C LYS A 87 -9.31 3.49 16.58
N LEU A 88 -8.99 2.19 16.65
CA LEU A 88 -8.86 1.33 15.47
C LEU A 88 -10.22 1.15 14.76
N LYS A 89 -11.29 0.89 15.51
CA LYS A 89 -12.65 0.76 14.95
C LYS A 89 -13.15 2.05 14.30
N ASN A 90 -12.80 3.20 14.87
CA ASN A 90 -13.16 4.51 14.36
C ASN A 90 -12.31 4.96 13.14
N GLY A 91 -11.29 4.19 12.78
CA GLY A 91 -10.37 4.52 11.67
C GLY A 91 -9.38 5.64 12.00
N GLU A 92 -9.18 5.95 13.28
CA GLU A 92 -8.21 6.97 13.74
C GLU A 92 -6.77 6.44 13.64
N CYS A 93 -6.59 5.12 13.67
CA CYS A 93 -5.33 4.44 13.44
C CYS A 93 -5.52 3.22 12.51
N TRP A 94 -4.42 2.76 11.92
CA TRP A 94 -4.40 1.61 11.01
C TRP A 94 -4.12 0.30 11.73
N ALA A 95 -3.39 0.34 12.85
CA ALA A 95 -3.03 -0.83 13.62
C ALA A 95 -2.82 -0.51 15.10
N VAL A 96 -3.00 -1.52 15.94
CA VAL A 96 -2.66 -1.49 17.37
C VAL A 96 -1.61 -2.56 17.64
N LEU A 97 -0.48 -2.16 18.22
CA LEU A 97 0.57 -3.06 18.67
C LEU A 97 0.46 -3.22 20.20
N TYR A 98 0.00 -4.39 20.64
CA TYR A 98 -0.23 -4.67 22.06
C TYR A 98 0.86 -5.60 22.62
N PHE A 99 1.50 -5.16 23.71
CA PHE A 99 2.52 -5.92 24.44
C PHE A 99 1.99 -6.26 25.84
N PRO A 100 1.60 -7.53 26.11
CA PRO A 100 1.05 -7.93 27.40
C PRO A 100 2.13 -8.08 28.48
N LYS A 101 1.74 -7.91 29.74
CA LYS A 101 2.59 -7.80 30.95
C LYS A 101 3.62 -8.92 31.20
N ASP A 102 3.52 -10.07 30.53
CA ASP A 102 4.38 -11.25 30.71
C ASP A 102 5.09 -11.73 29.43
N MET A 103 5.05 -10.93 28.36
CA MET A 103 5.60 -11.33 27.06
C MET A 103 7.10 -11.60 27.13
N GLN A 104 7.87 -10.76 27.83
CA GLN A 104 9.30 -10.99 28.09
C GLN A 104 9.57 -12.40 28.63
N THR A 105 8.92 -12.76 29.74
CA THR A 105 9.13 -14.06 30.41
C THR A 105 8.73 -15.23 29.52
N GLY A 106 7.67 -15.08 28.71
CA GLY A 106 7.23 -16.11 27.76
C GLY A 106 8.23 -16.39 26.63
N ILE A 107 8.89 -15.35 26.12
CA ILE A 107 9.88 -15.49 25.03
C ILE A 107 11.17 -16.15 25.52
N PHE A 108 11.67 -15.77 26.71
CA PHE A 108 12.92 -16.33 27.25
C PHE A 108 12.79 -17.77 27.75
N ARG A 109 11.55 -18.26 27.97
CA ARG A 109 11.28 -19.61 28.47
C ARG A 109 11.21 -20.68 27.36
N GLN A 110 11.20 -20.29 26.09
CA GLN A 110 11.20 -21.22 24.93
C GLN A 110 12.61 -21.53 24.38
N LYS A 111 13.67 -21.18 25.11
CA LYS A 111 15.04 -21.59 24.79
C LYS A 111 15.51 -22.69 25.72
#